data_AF-A0A7S0CLW1-F1
#
_entry.id   AF-A0A7S0CLW1-F1
#
_cell.length_a   1.000
_cell.length_b   1.000
_cell.length_c   1.000
_cell.angle_alpha   90.00
_cell.angle_beta   90.00
_cell.angle_gamma   90.00
#
_symmetry.space_group_name_H-M   'P 1'
#
loop_
_entity.id
_entity.type
_entity.pdbx_description
1 polymer ?
#
loop_
_entity_poly.entity_id
_entity_poly.type
_entity_poly.pdbx_seq_one_letter_code
_entity_poly.pdbx_strand_id
1 'polypeptide(L)'
;DNGNLHVTIKDKKKNTTSKRIFEVDHIISCAGQIKRNDLANALKLQHDVHNCYTIGGAYEAGELDAKRAIDNGTRLAIAIGEKEQGRGQKEQQNNCIEKNDKAANEELNDFVYNHEIKNMGVETKMIQIMKRFF
;
A
#
# COMPACT_ATOMS: atom_id res chain seq x y z
N ASP A 1 -19.37 37.32 -4.71
CA ASP A 1 -19.62 36.25 -5.68
C ASP A 1 -20.90 35.53 -5.35
N ASN A 2 -21.83 35.42 -6.30
CA ASN A 2 -23.23 35.04 -6.08
C ASN A 2 -23.45 33.53 -5.87
N GLY A 3 -22.43 32.76 -5.47
CA GLY A 3 -22.50 31.30 -5.30
C GLY A 3 -22.58 30.47 -6.59
N ASN A 4 -22.69 31.10 -7.75
CA ASN A 4 -22.80 30.44 -9.05
C ASN A 4 -21.50 29.73 -9.48
N LEU A 5 -21.62 28.72 -10.36
CA LEU A 5 -20.47 28.01 -10.94
C LEU A 5 -20.02 28.69 -12.24
N HIS A 6 -18.83 29.29 -12.19
CA HIS A 6 -18.21 29.95 -13.34
C HIS A 6 -17.25 28.99 -14.05
N VAL A 7 -17.55 28.62 -15.29
CA VAL A 7 -16.74 27.67 -16.09
C VAL A 7 -16.08 28.39 -17.26
N THR A 8 -14.77 28.25 -17.37
CA THR A 8 -14.00 28.69 -18.55
C THR A 8 -13.56 27.47 -19.35
N ILE A 9 -14.04 27.34 -20.58
CA ILE A 9 -13.72 26.22 -21.46
C ILE A 9 -12.79 26.73 -22.57
N LYS A 10 -11.61 26.13 -22.66
CA LYS A 10 -10.64 26.39 -23.74
C LYS A 10 -10.75 25.30 -24.80
N ASP A 11 -11.12 25.67 -26.02
CA ASP A 11 -11.12 24.77 -27.17
C ASP A 11 -9.80 24.91 -27.94
N LYS A 12 -8.96 23.87 -27.87
CA LYS A 12 -7.66 23.83 -28.55
C LYS A 12 -7.79 23.77 -30.08
N LYS A 13 -8.88 23.21 -30.62
CA LYS A 13 -9.06 23.07 -32.08
C LYS A 13 -9.50 24.37 -32.72
N LYS A 14 -10.36 25.13 -32.04
CA LYS A 14 -10.91 26.39 -32.53
C LYS A 14 -10.15 27.63 -32.05
N ASN A 15 -9.09 27.45 -31.25
CA ASN A 15 -8.33 28.52 -30.59
C ASN A 15 -9.23 29.58 -29.92
N THR A 16 -10.29 29.12 -29.26
CA THR A 16 -11.29 29.98 -28.62
C THR A 16 -11.43 29.64 -27.14
N THR A 17 -11.68 30.67 -26.34
CA THR A 17 -12.00 30.53 -24.90
C THR A 17 -13.41 31.05 -24.69
N SER A 18 -14.28 30.22 -24.12
CA SER A 18 -15.65 30.60 -23.77
C SER A 18 -15.85 30.60 -22.26
N LYS A 19 -16.64 31.56 -21.77
CA LYS A 19 -17.06 31.63 -20.36
C LYS A 19 -18.55 31.32 -20.28
N ARG A 20 -18.93 30.49 -19.32
CA ARG A 20 -20.33 30.18 -18.98
C ARG A 20 -20.53 30.29 -17.47
N ILE A 21 -21.72 30.70 -17.08
CA ILE A 21 -22.14 30.78 -15.69
C ILE A 21 -23.32 29.84 -15.53
N PHE A 22 -23.27 28.95 -14.54
CA PHE A 22 -24.37 28.09 -14.14
C PHE A 22 -24.91 28.59 -12.81
N GLU A 23 -26.20 28.93 -12.80
CA GLU A 23 -26.93 29.22 -11.57
C GLU A 23 -27.24 27.89 -10.88
N VAL A 24 -26.69 27.71 -9.68
CA VAL A 24 -26.79 26.47 -8.92
C VAL A 24 -26.91 26.78 -7.43
N ASP A 25 -27.71 25.99 -6.73
CA ASP A 25 -27.85 26.12 -5.28
C ASP A 25 -26.68 25.48 -4.53
N HIS A 26 -26.13 24.40 -5.10
CA HIS A 26 -25.09 23.59 -4.47
C HIS A 26 -24.00 23.19 -5.45
N ILE A 27 -22.76 23.29 -4.99
CA ILE A 27 -21.57 22.85 -5.72
C ILE A 27 -20.88 21.77 -4.89
N ILE A 28 -20.80 20.55 -5.44
CA ILE A 28 -20.08 19.44 -4.83
C ILE A 28 -18.76 19.26 -5.60
N SER A 29 -17.65 19.47 -4.92
CA SER A 29 -16.31 19.34 -5.51
C SER A 29 -15.74 17.94 -5.24
N CYS A 30 -15.70 17.10 -6.28
CA CYS A 30 -15.03 15.80 -6.25
C CYS A 30 -13.59 15.91 -6.79
N ALA A 31 -12.80 16.85 -6.29
CA ALA A 31 -11.45 17.17 -6.80
C ALA A 31 -10.37 16.12 -6.44
N GLY A 32 -10.78 14.89 -6.09
CA GLY A 32 -9.89 13.80 -5.70
C GLY A 32 -9.69 13.71 -4.18
N GLN A 33 -8.59 13.05 -3.79
CA GLN A 33 -8.30 12.65 -2.42
C GLN A 33 -6.82 12.84 -2.09
N ILE A 34 -6.53 13.09 -0.82
CA ILE A 34 -5.18 13.24 -0.28
C ILE A 34 -4.95 12.14 0.74
N LYS A 35 -3.74 11.56 0.76
CA LYS A 35 -3.36 10.56 1.77
C LYS A 35 -3.50 11.15 3.18
N ARG A 36 -4.11 10.40 4.09
CA ARG A 36 -4.21 10.76 5.50
C ARG A 36 -3.44 9.77 6.34
N ASN A 37 -2.25 10.16 6.81
CA ASN A 37 -1.34 9.28 7.53
C ASN A 37 -0.79 9.89 8.84
N ASP A 38 -1.43 10.95 9.35
CA ASP A 38 -1.00 11.70 10.53
C ASP A 38 -0.81 10.79 11.76
N LEU A 39 -1.76 9.87 11.99
CA LEU A 39 -1.69 8.90 13.07
C LEU A 39 -0.49 7.97 12.93
N ALA A 40 -0.22 7.45 11.73
CA ALA A 40 0.92 6.58 11.50
C ALA A 40 2.24 7.33 11.72
N ASN A 41 2.32 8.61 11.32
CA ASN A 41 3.49 9.44 11.58
C ASN A 41 3.67 9.69 13.09
N ALA A 42 2.59 9.95 13.82
CA ALA A 42 2.63 10.12 15.28
C ALA A 42 3.08 8.84 16.00
N LEU A 43 2.56 7.68 15.58
CA LEU A 43 2.91 6.38 16.17
C LEU A 43 4.37 5.99 15.91
N LYS A 44 4.94 6.34 14.74
CA LYS A 44 6.36 6.12 14.43
C LYS A 44 7.32 6.87 15.36
N LEU A 45 6.85 7.91 16.03
CA LEU A 45 7.64 8.68 17.00
C LEU A 45 7.55 8.10 18.42
N GLN A 46 6.67 7.12 18.67
CA GLN A 46 6.54 6.48 19.98
C GLN A 46 7.49 5.29 20.11
N HIS A 47 8.26 5.25 21.19
CA HIS A 47 9.25 4.20 21.43
C HIS A 47 8.64 2.81 21.67
N ASP A 48 7.39 2.74 22.15
CA ASP A 48 6.72 1.45 22.43
C ASP A 48 6.08 0.82 21.19
N VAL A 49 5.98 1.56 20.08
CA VAL A 49 5.38 1.07 18.84
C VAL A 49 6.47 0.51 17.93
N HIS A 50 6.61 -0.81 17.96
CA HIS A 50 7.66 -1.50 17.21
C HIS A 50 7.26 -1.79 15.76
N ASN A 51 5.96 -1.90 15.48
CA ASN A 51 5.42 -2.25 14.17
C ASN A 51 4.21 -1.37 13.83
N CYS A 52 4.37 -0.45 12.89
CA CYS A 52 3.28 0.37 12.35
C CYS A 52 3.37 0.39 10.82
N TYR A 53 2.28 0.02 10.15
CA TYR A 53 2.20 -0.07 8.69
C TYR A 53 0.99 0.70 8.19
N THR A 54 1.15 1.38 7.05
CA THR A 54 0.04 2.02 6.34
C THR A 54 -0.36 1.16 5.14
N ILE A 55 -1.66 1.03 4.91
CA ILE A 55 -2.25 0.35 3.74
C ILE A 55 -3.35 1.22 3.13
N GLY A 56 -3.82 0.88 1.92
CA GLY A 56 -4.89 1.62 1.22
C GLY A 56 -4.61 3.12 1.09
N GLY A 57 -5.64 3.95 1.20
CA GLY A 57 -5.58 5.41 1.02
C GLY A 57 -4.63 6.14 1.98
N ALA A 58 -4.35 5.55 3.15
CA ALA A 58 -3.36 6.09 4.08
C ALA A 58 -1.92 5.87 3.60
N TYR A 59 -1.68 4.80 2.82
CA TYR A 59 -0.42 4.60 2.10
C TYR A 59 -0.38 5.44 0.83
N GLU A 60 -1.43 5.36 0.01
CA GLU A 60 -1.55 6.07 -1.26
C GLU A 60 -3.03 6.28 -1.63
N ALA A 61 -3.44 7.54 -1.79
CA ALA A 61 -4.80 7.90 -2.17
C ALA A 61 -4.93 8.05 -3.70
N GLY A 62 -5.89 7.36 -4.31
CA GLY A 62 -6.17 7.41 -5.75
C GLY A 62 -7.41 6.60 -6.17
N GLU A 63 -7.73 6.62 -7.47
CA GLU A 63 -9.01 6.20 -8.07
C GLU A 63 -9.47 4.76 -7.75
N LEU A 64 -8.55 3.82 -7.53
CA LEU A 64 -8.86 2.40 -7.22
C LEU A 64 -8.38 1.99 -5.83
N ASP A 65 -8.84 2.69 -4.80
CA ASP A 65 -8.33 2.50 -3.44
C ASP A 65 -8.72 1.14 -2.83
N ALA A 66 -9.94 0.63 -3.09
CA ALA A 66 -10.43 -0.60 -2.47
C ALA A 66 -9.61 -1.85 -2.86
N LYS A 67 -9.38 -2.08 -4.16
CA LYS A 67 -8.62 -3.24 -4.65
C LYS A 67 -7.18 -3.24 -4.15
N ARG A 68 -6.52 -2.07 -4.19
CA ARG A 68 -5.15 -1.89 -3.70
C ARG A 68 -5.07 -2.04 -2.18
N ALA A 69 -6.04 -1.49 -1.44
CA ALA A 69 -6.09 -1.64 0.01
C ALA A 69 -6.18 -3.13 0.41
N ILE A 70 -6.98 -3.91 -0.31
CA ILE A 70 -7.12 -5.35 -0.11
C ILE A 70 -5.81 -6.10 -0.41
N ASP A 71 -5.16 -5.84 -1.54
CA ASP A 71 -3.88 -6.49 -1.88
C ASP A 71 -2.79 -6.14 -0.85
N ASN A 72 -2.68 -4.86 -0.49
CA ASN A 72 -1.74 -4.37 0.53
C ASN A 72 -1.97 -5.06 1.88
N GLY A 73 -3.22 -5.10 2.35
CA GLY A 73 -3.57 -5.72 3.63
C GLY A 73 -3.29 -7.23 3.64
N THR A 74 -3.63 -7.92 2.55
CA THR A 74 -3.44 -9.38 2.43
C THR A 74 -1.96 -9.75 2.48
N ARG A 75 -1.13 -9.08 1.66
CA ARG A 75 0.31 -9.32 1.63
C ARG A 75 0.97 -8.98 2.96
N LEU A 76 0.58 -7.87 3.57
CA LEU A 76 1.11 -7.45 4.85
C LEU A 76 0.78 -8.46 5.97
N ALA A 77 -0.45 -8.98 6.00
CA ALA A 77 -0.87 -9.95 7.00
C ALA A 77 -0.04 -11.25 6.90
N ILE A 78 0.20 -11.75 5.68
CA ILE A 78 1.06 -12.93 5.44
C ILE A 78 2.48 -12.66 5.93
N ALA A 79 3.08 -11.54 5.51
CA ALA A 79 4.46 -11.19 5.88
C ALA A 79 4.65 -11.00 7.39
N ILE A 80 3.64 -10.52 8.12
CA ILE A 80 3.68 -10.43 9.58
C ILE A 80 3.58 -11.84 10.21
N GLY A 81 2.67 -12.68 9.71
CA GLY A 81 2.52 -14.07 10.18
C GLY A 81 3.79 -14.90 10.03
N GLU A 82 4.49 -14.77 8.91
CA GLU A 82 5.77 -15.46 8.64
C GLU A 82 6.90 -14.99 9.56
N LYS A 83 6.99 -13.67 9.82
CA LYS A 83 7.98 -13.10 10.75
C LYS A 83 7.84 -13.62 12.18
N GLU A 84 6.60 -13.88 12.62
CA GLU A 84 6.36 -14.47 13.94
C GLU A 84 6.73 -15.96 13.98
N GLN A 85 6.63 -16.69 12.87
CA GLN A 85 7.07 -18.10 12.80
C GLN A 85 8.59 -18.24 12.80
N GLY A 86 9.33 -17.29 12.19
CA GLY A 86 10.78 -17.26 12.23
C GLY A 86 11.39 -16.83 13.59
N ARG A 87 10.61 -16.16 14.45
CA ARG A 87 11.05 -15.78 15.81
C ARG A 87 11.06 -16.98 16.77
N GLY A 88 10.09 -17.89 16.65
CA GLY A 88 10.05 -19.12 17.46
C GLY A 88 11.15 -20.14 17.14
N GLN A 89 11.74 -20.08 15.94
CA GLN A 89 12.83 -21.00 15.54
C GLN A 89 14.23 -20.47 15.88
N LYS A 90 14.41 -19.15 16.07
CA LYS A 90 15.70 -18.58 16.48
C LYS A 90 16.08 -18.89 17.94
N GLU A 91 15.10 -19.08 18.84
CA GLU A 91 15.39 -19.50 20.22
C GLU A 91 15.89 -20.96 20.31
N GLN A 92 15.52 -21.83 19.37
CA GLN A 92 16.01 -23.21 19.34
C GLN A 92 17.35 -23.35 18.61
N GLN A 93 17.68 -22.45 17.68
CA GLN A 93 18.94 -22.51 16.95
C GLN A 93 20.10 -21.79 17.65
N ASN A 94 19.80 -20.79 18.51
CA ASN A 94 20.81 -20.16 19.37
C ASN A 94 21.37 -21.09 20.46
N ASN A 95 20.75 -22.26 20.68
CA ASN A 95 21.30 -23.29 21.57
C ASN A 95 22.22 -24.29 20.84
N CYS A 96 22.34 -24.20 19.50
CA CYS A 96 23.08 -25.17 18.68
C CYS A 96 24.23 -24.56 17.86
N ILE A 97 24.47 -23.24 17.92
CA ILE A 97 25.54 -22.58 17.13
C ILE A 97 26.46 -21.78 18.06
N GLU A 98 27.06 -22.45 19.03
CA GLU A 98 28.45 -22.16 19.39
C GLU A 98 29.33 -23.13 18.59
N LYS A 99 29.75 -22.73 17.39
CA LYS A 99 31.07 -22.96 16.79
C LYS A 99 31.04 -22.78 15.27
N ASN A 100 31.86 -21.82 14.85
CA ASN A 100 32.67 -21.78 13.64
C ASN A 100 32.43 -20.61 12.69
N ASP A 101 33.57 -20.04 12.35
CA ASP A 101 33.87 -18.77 11.73
C ASP A 101 33.47 -18.64 10.24
N LYS A 102 33.13 -17.39 9.92
CA LYS A 102 33.50 -16.57 8.74
C LYS A 102 33.10 -16.97 7.31
N ALA A 103 32.66 -15.91 6.62
CA ALA A 103 32.78 -15.58 5.20
C ALA A 103 31.69 -16.08 4.24
N ALA A 104 30.82 -15.14 3.84
CA ALA A 104 30.45 -14.79 2.46
C ALA A 104 29.03 -14.17 2.45
N ASN A 105 28.95 -12.88 2.76
CA ASN A 105 27.75 -12.07 2.58
C ASN A 105 27.95 -11.20 1.35
N GLU A 106 27.46 -11.64 0.20
CA GLU A 106 27.02 -10.83 -0.95
C GLU A 106 26.55 -11.83 -2.03
N GLU A 107 25.45 -11.53 -2.72
CA GLU A 107 24.72 -12.37 -3.72
C GLU A 107 23.54 -13.26 -3.25
N LEU A 108 22.70 -12.80 -2.31
CA LEU A 108 21.44 -13.51 -2.00
C LEU A 108 20.16 -12.67 -2.00
N ASN A 109 20.09 -11.60 -2.82
CA ASN A 109 18.89 -10.78 -2.91
C ASN A 109 18.02 -10.96 -4.17
N ASP A 110 18.42 -11.78 -5.16
CA ASP A 110 17.57 -12.02 -6.35
C ASP A 110 17.11 -13.49 -6.53
N PHE A 111 17.67 -14.44 -5.78
CA PHE A 111 17.28 -15.86 -5.88
C PHE A 111 16.13 -16.25 -4.94
N VAL A 112 16.02 -15.60 -3.78
CA VAL A 112 15.02 -15.91 -2.74
C VAL A 112 13.59 -15.55 -3.19
N TYR A 113 13.43 -14.54 -4.07
CA TYR A 113 12.10 -14.08 -4.47
C TYR A 113 11.37 -15.04 -5.45
N ASN A 114 12.10 -15.90 -6.16
CA ASN A 114 11.51 -16.74 -7.22
C ASN A 114 11.44 -18.24 -6.87
N HIS A 115 12.17 -18.72 -5.86
CA HIS A 115 12.16 -20.14 -5.50
C HIS A 115 11.13 -20.48 -4.42
N GLU A 116 10.86 -19.57 -3.47
CA GLU A 116 9.93 -19.85 -2.35
C GLU A 116 8.44 -19.75 -2.74
N ILE A 117 8.11 -19.01 -3.80
CA ILE A 117 6.73 -18.93 -4.33
C ILE A 117 6.28 -20.22 -5.05
N LYS A 118 7.22 -21.13 -5.39
CA LYS A 118 6.89 -22.36 -6.12
C LYS A 118 6.43 -23.52 -5.22
N ASN A 119 6.71 -23.49 -3.92
CA ASN A 119 6.53 -24.66 -3.04
C ASN A 119 5.47 -24.53 -1.95
N MET A 120 4.79 -23.39 -1.82
CA MET A 120 3.66 -23.28 -0.89
C MET A 120 2.34 -23.47 -1.63
N GLY A 121 1.84 -24.71 -1.67
CA GLY A 121 0.54 -25.11 -2.25
C GLY A 121 -0.70 -24.47 -1.62
N VAL A 122 -0.54 -23.41 -0.82
CA VAL A 122 -1.59 -22.57 -0.23
C VAL A 122 -1.58 -21.15 -0.84
N GLU A 123 -0.51 -20.76 -1.55
CA GLU A 123 -0.19 -19.35 -1.84
C GLU A 123 -0.89 -18.68 -3.03
N THR A 124 -1.53 -19.41 -3.94
CA THR A 124 -2.18 -18.74 -5.08
C THR A 124 -3.68 -18.60 -4.93
N LYS A 125 -4.39 -19.43 -4.16
CA LYS A 125 -5.85 -19.43 -4.22
C LYS A 125 -6.50 -18.18 -3.66
N MET A 126 -6.11 -17.67 -2.48
CA MET A 126 -6.73 -16.44 -1.94
C MET A 126 -6.39 -15.20 -2.77
N ILE A 127 -5.12 -15.02 -3.14
CA ILE A 127 -4.70 -13.90 -4.01
C ILE A 127 -5.34 -14.01 -5.41
N GLN A 128 -5.44 -15.21 -5.98
CA GLN A 128 -6.07 -15.45 -7.30
C GLN A 128 -7.59 -15.30 -7.24
N ILE A 129 -8.26 -15.73 -6.16
CA ILE A 129 -9.69 -15.52 -5.93
C ILE A 129 -9.96 -14.01 -5.82
N MET A 130 -9.16 -13.27 -5.04
CA MET A 130 -9.35 -11.83 -4.87
C MET A 130 -9.06 -11.03 -6.15
N LYS A 131 -8.06 -11.43 -6.95
CA LYS A 131 -7.81 -10.85 -8.30
C LYS A 131 -8.94 -11.10 -9.31
N ARG A 132 -9.82 -12.06 -9.05
CA ARG A 132 -10.91 -12.46 -9.96
C ARG A 132 -12.25 -11.86 -9.56
N PHE A 133 -12.37 -11.41 -8.31
CA PHE A 133 -13.57 -10.72 -7.78
C PHE A 133 -13.50 -9.18 -7.91
N PHE A 134 -12.32 -8.59 -8.12
CA PHE A 134 -12.10 -7.15 -8.29
C PHE A 134 -11.12 -6.88 -9.43
#